data_AF-A0A5B3H5I7-F1
#
_entry.id   AF-A0A5B3H5I7-F1
#
_cell.length_a   1.000
_cell.length_b   1.000
_cell.length_c   1.000
_cell.angle_alpha   90.00
_cell.angle_beta   90.00
_cell.angle_gamma   90.00
#
_symmetry.space_group_name_H-M   'P 1'
#
loop_
_entity.id
_entity.type
_entity.pdbx_description
1 polymer ?
#
loop_
_entity_poly.entity_id
_entity_poly.type
_entity_poly.pdbx_seq_one_letter_code
_entity_poly.pdbx_strand_id
1 'polypeptide(L)'
;MKPKKTRFFFTKQWWADLSTNFFGALLGIVVTFGTTGYLEYCDKKAMGRTAALMTIGDIEYSIRKLEADCETFLRYDTVFRAVLDRYPDRLDEVPADTLGLYLNSFFADKFYIVNPAAEGVFAHSSDIWRTLDNYALQQRIGHCFALRNMLNDSSVQLQRRQKEAAEAFFTEKFFGDRKDFLAAVRELTSLPSVRQYFALYPLDVEILMQGVRQLRAMNDRNIQDMDITRKELEDCVVSLDYSADVMSRDCDAAVRGGASE
;
A
#
# COMPACT_ATOMS: atom_id res chain seq x y z
N MET A 1 52.17 67.06 -36.82
CA MET A 1 51.33 65.90 -36.43
C MET A 1 49.98 66.40 -35.95
N LYS A 2 48.87 66.01 -36.60
CA LYS A 2 47.49 66.15 -36.10
C LYS A 2 46.86 64.76 -36.13
N PRO A 3 46.11 64.33 -35.10
CA PRO A 3 45.59 62.97 -35.05
C PRO A 3 44.41 62.82 -36.02
N LYS A 4 44.44 61.79 -36.87
CA LYS A 4 43.26 61.34 -37.62
C LYS A 4 42.25 60.78 -36.62
N LYS A 5 41.15 61.50 -36.38
CA LYS A 5 39.97 60.96 -35.68
C LYS A 5 39.33 59.90 -36.58
N THR A 6 39.45 58.64 -36.22
CA THR A 6 38.64 57.53 -36.75
C THR A 6 37.18 57.78 -36.39
N ARG A 7 36.40 58.30 -37.33
CA ARG A 7 34.93 58.32 -37.22
C ARG A 7 34.42 56.92 -37.51
N PHE A 8 34.03 56.22 -36.45
CA PHE A 8 33.21 55.02 -36.52
C PHE A 8 31.86 55.43 -37.14
N PHE A 9 31.60 55.03 -38.39
CA PHE A 9 30.31 55.25 -39.03
C PHE A 9 29.48 53.97 -38.92
N PHE A 10 28.53 53.97 -37.99
CA PHE A 10 27.44 53.00 -37.93
C PHE A 10 26.46 53.29 -39.09
N THR A 11 26.56 52.58 -40.21
CA THR A 11 25.64 52.69 -41.34
C THR A 11 24.33 51.94 -41.07
N LYS A 12 23.23 52.36 -41.72
CA LYS A 12 21.93 51.64 -41.66
C LYS A 12 22.07 50.16 -42.06
N GLN A 13 22.95 49.88 -43.02
CA GLN A 13 23.31 48.54 -43.47
C GLN A 13 23.93 47.70 -42.33
N TRP A 14 24.88 48.27 -41.58
CA TRP A 14 25.52 47.60 -40.45
C TRP A 14 24.51 47.24 -39.34
N TRP A 15 23.56 48.14 -39.06
CA TRP A 15 22.48 47.85 -38.11
C TRP A 15 21.49 46.80 -38.62
N ALA A 16 21.18 46.80 -39.92
CA ALA A 16 20.33 45.79 -40.54
C ALA A 16 21.00 44.40 -40.51
N ASP A 17 22.29 44.31 -40.83
CA ASP A 17 23.03 43.04 -40.85
C ASP A 17 23.25 42.51 -39.42
N LEU A 18 23.57 43.39 -38.46
CA LEU A 18 23.70 43.03 -37.04
C LEU A 18 22.36 42.56 -36.46
N SER A 19 21.27 43.28 -36.72
CA SER A 19 19.94 42.91 -36.20
C SER A 19 19.44 41.62 -36.83
N THR A 20 19.61 41.41 -38.14
CA THR A 20 19.17 40.17 -38.80
C THR A 20 19.96 38.96 -38.30
N ASN A 21 21.27 39.08 -38.12
CA ASN A 21 22.09 38.01 -37.53
C ASN A 21 21.78 37.78 -36.05
N PHE A 22 21.52 38.84 -35.28
CA PHE A 22 21.14 38.73 -33.87
C PHE A 22 19.76 38.08 -33.70
N PHE A 23 18.76 38.49 -34.48
CA PHE A 23 17.43 37.88 -34.45
C PHE A 23 17.46 36.45 -34.99
N GLY A 24 18.27 36.15 -36.02
CA GLY A 24 18.47 34.79 -36.51
C GLY A 24 19.11 33.88 -35.46
N ALA A 25 20.13 34.37 -34.75
CA ALA A 25 20.78 33.64 -33.66
C ALA A 25 19.85 33.47 -32.44
N LEU A 26 19.11 34.52 -32.06
CA LEU A 26 18.13 34.49 -30.98
C LEU A 26 17.00 33.51 -31.29
N LEU A 27 16.48 33.54 -32.52
CA LEU A 27 15.45 32.60 -33.00
C LEU A 27 16.01 31.18 -33.03
N GLY A 28 17.24 30.97 -33.50
CA GLY A 28 17.91 29.68 -33.48
C GLY A 28 18.08 29.12 -32.07
N ILE A 29 18.44 29.95 -31.09
CA ILE A 29 18.52 29.58 -29.67
C ILE A 29 17.14 29.25 -29.11
N VAL A 30 16.14 30.11 -29.34
CA VAL A 30 14.76 29.89 -28.86
C VAL A 30 14.16 28.63 -29.46
N VAL A 31 14.37 28.38 -30.75
CA VAL A 31 13.91 27.14 -31.40
C VAL A 31 14.67 25.96 -30.82
N THR A 32 16.00 25.95 -30.85
CA THR A 32 16.79 24.78 -30.44
C THR A 32 16.63 24.45 -28.95
N PHE A 33 16.84 25.42 -28.06
CA PHE A 33 16.74 25.21 -26.62
C PHE A 33 15.28 25.19 -26.15
N GLY A 34 14.38 25.94 -26.79
CA GLY A 34 12.96 25.92 -26.45
C GLY A 34 12.27 24.62 -26.83
N THR A 35 12.54 24.05 -28.02
CA THR A 35 11.97 22.74 -28.39
C THR A 35 12.56 21.62 -27.56
N THR A 36 13.87 21.65 -27.30
CA THR A 36 14.54 20.64 -26.45
C THR A 36 14.01 20.70 -25.03
N GLY A 37 13.89 21.90 -24.44
CA GLY A 37 13.32 22.06 -23.10
C GLY A 37 11.83 21.68 -23.03
N TYR A 38 11.05 21.95 -24.07
CA TYR A 38 9.65 21.54 -24.13
C TYR A 38 9.49 20.02 -24.22
N LEU A 39 10.28 19.34 -25.06
CA LEU A 39 10.27 17.88 -25.16
C LEU A 39 10.69 17.23 -23.83
N GLU A 40 11.76 17.73 -23.21
CA GLU A 40 12.23 17.23 -21.91
C GLU A 40 11.17 17.45 -20.80
N TYR A 41 10.45 18.57 -20.85
CA TYR A 41 9.32 18.84 -19.95
C TYR A 41 8.16 17.86 -20.19
N CYS A 42 7.79 17.60 -21.46
CA CYS A 42 6.76 16.64 -21.81
C CYS A 42 7.12 15.22 -21.34
N ASP A 43 8.36 14.78 -21.55
CA ASP A 43 8.84 13.48 -21.10
C ASP A 43 8.81 13.35 -19.58
N LYS A 44 9.30 14.37 -18.86
CA LYS A 44 9.24 14.41 -17.39
C LYS A 44 7.81 14.39 -16.86
N LYS A 45 6.88 15.10 -17.52
CA LYS A 45 5.46 15.09 -17.15
C LYS A 45 4.80 13.72 -17.39
N ALA A 46 5.14 13.05 -18.49
CA ALA A 46 4.68 11.69 -18.77
C ALA A 46 5.22 10.69 -17.72
N MET A 47 6.51 10.78 -17.38
CA MET A 47 7.11 9.99 -16.30
C MET A 47 6.44 10.27 -14.95
N GLY A 48 6.11 11.52 -14.66
CA GLY A 48 5.36 11.93 -13.47
C GLY A 48 3.98 11.27 -13.39
N ARG A 49 3.22 11.27 -14.49
CA ARG A 49 1.92 10.57 -14.54
C ARG A 49 2.08 9.07 -14.32
N THR A 50 3.06 8.43 -14.98
CA THR A 50 3.30 6.99 -14.83
C THR A 50 3.69 6.62 -13.40
N ALA A 51 4.59 7.39 -12.78
CA ALA A 51 4.96 7.20 -11.38
C ALA A 51 3.75 7.36 -10.44
N ALA A 52 2.91 8.38 -10.68
CA ALA A 52 1.68 8.58 -9.93
C ALA A 52 0.70 7.42 -10.08
N LEU A 53 0.49 6.92 -11.30
CA LEU A 53 -0.37 5.75 -11.56
C LEU A 53 0.14 4.52 -10.82
N MET A 54 1.43 4.22 -10.90
CA MET A 54 2.04 3.06 -10.22
C MET A 54 1.91 3.16 -8.69
N THR A 55 2.17 4.34 -8.13
CA THR A 55 2.05 4.57 -6.68
C THR A 55 0.59 4.49 -6.19
N ILE A 56 -0.35 5.11 -6.91
CA ILE A 56 -1.77 5.06 -6.58
C ILE A 56 -2.31 3.62 -6.76
N GLY A 57 -1.83 2.90 -7.78
CA GLY A 57 -2.13 1.49 -8.00
C GLY A 57 -1.63 0.58 -6.88
N ASP A 58 -0.43 0.80 -6.36
CA ASP A 58 0.12 0.07 -5.20
C ASP A 58 -0.70 0.30 -3.93
N ILE A 59 -1.11 1.55 -3.68
CA ILE A 59 -2.00 1.90 -2.58
C ILE A 59 -3.36 1.20 -2.76
N GLU A 60 -3.94 1.23 -3.96
CA GLU A 60 -5.21 0.56 -4.26
C GLU A 60 -5.12 -0.95 -4.05
N TYR A 61 -4.05 -1.58 -4.52
CA TYR A 61 -3.78 -2.99 -4.29
C TYR A 61 -3.73 -3.32 -2.79
N SER A 62 -3.01 -2.51 -2.02
CA SER A 62 -2.89 -2.66 -0.58
C SER A 62 -4.24 -2.49 0.14
N ILE A 63 -5.06 -1.52 -0.28
CA ILE A 63 -6.42 -1.33 0.24
C ILE A 63 -7.25 -2.59 0.01
N ARG A 64 -7.26 -3.15 -1.21
CA ARG A 64 -8.06 -4.35 -1.53
C ARG A 64 -7.67 -5.54 -0.66
N LYS A 65 -6.38 -5.73 -0.38
CA LYS A 65 -5.92 -6.76 0.56
C LYS A 65 -6.43 -6.51 1.97
N LEU A 66 -6.23 -5.30 2.49
CA LEU A 66 -6.67 -4.92 3.83
C LEU A 66 -8.19 -5.04 4.00
N GLU A 67 -8.97 -4.76 2.96
CA GLU A 67 -10.43 -4.96 2.97
C GLU A 67 -10.81 -6.44 3.04
N ALA A 68 -10.20 -7.29 2.20
CA ALA A 68 -10.39 -8.74 2.29
C ALA A 68 -10.01 -9.28 3.68
N ASP A 69 -9.00 -8.68 4.31
CA ASP A 69 -8.62 -9.03 5.66
C ASP A 69 -9.66 -8.63 6.70
N CYS A 70 -10.19 -7.40 6.62
CA CYS A 70 -11.28 -6.93 7.44
C CYS A 70 -12.53 -7.82 7.31
N GLU A 71 -12.92 -8.19 6.08
CA GLU A 71 -14.04 -9.10 5.83
C GLU A 71 -13.83 -10.47 6.49
N THR A 72 -12.60 -10.98 6.43
CA THR A 72 -12.25 -12.24 7.10
C THR A 72 -12.37 -12.11 8.62
N PHE A 73 -11.90 -11.01 9.20
CA PHE A 73 -11.99 -10.78 10.65
C PHE A 73 -13.45 -10.63 11.11
N LEU A 74 -14.31 -9.97 10.34
CA LEU A 74 -15.74 -9.91 10.63
C LEU A 74 -16.42 -11.28 10.56
N ARG A 75 -16.01 -12.12 9.59
CA ARG A 75 -16.48 -13.50 9.50
C ARG A 75 -16.06 -14.31 10.73
N TYR A 76 -14.82 -14.13 11.20
CA TYR A 76 -14.36 -14.77 12.43
C TYR A 76 -15.12 -14.27 13.65
N ASP A 77 -15.36 -12.97 13.78
CA ASP A 77 -16.17 -12.38 14.88
C ASP A 77 -17.56 -13.03 14.96
N THR A 78 -18.19 -13.27 13.82
CA THR A 78 -19.50 -13.92 13.75
C THR A 78 -19.46 -15.33 14.35
N VAL A 79 -18.41 -16.10 14.03
CA VAL A 79 -18.20 -17.44 14.58
C VAL A 79 -17.85 -17.37 16.07
N PHE A 80 -17.01 -16.42 16.47
CA PHE A 80 -16.62 -16.21 17.86
C PHE A 80 -17.82 -15.89 18.73
N ARG A 81 -18.67 -14.93 18.34
CA ARG A 81 -19.88 -14.58 19.09
C ARG A 81 -20.85 -15.75 19.22
N ALA A 82 -21.02 -16.55 18.15
CA ALA A 82 -21.88 -17.73 18.20
C ALA A 82 -21.50 -18.71 19.32
N VAL A 83 -20.21 -18.83 19.62
CA VAL A 83 -19.66 -19.66 20.71
C VAL A 83 -19.65 -18.90 22.04
N LEU A 84 -19.14 -17.66 22.06
CA LEU A 84 -18.94 -16.88 23.28
C LEU A 84 -20.26 -16.51 23.98
N ASP A 85 -21.34 -16.25 23.24
CA ASP A 85 -22.66 -15.94 23.80
C ASP A 85 -23.31 -17.15 24.55
N ARG A 86 -22.75 -18.34 24.33
CA ARG A 86 -23.20 -19.60 24.96
C ARG A 86 -22.18 -20.14 25.97
N TYR A 87 -20.99 -19.55 26.03
CA TYR A 87 -19.99 -19.90 27.02
C TYR A 87 -20.34 -19.35 28.41
N PRO A 88 -20.10 -20.10 29.52
CA PRO A 88 -19.64 -21.49 29.56
C PRO A 88 -20.77 -22.53 29.52
N ASP A 89 -21.99 -22.12 29.91
CA ASP A 89 -23.03 -23.03 30.40
C ASP A 89 -23.82 -23.74 29.29
N ARG A 90 -23.81 -23.22 28.06
CA ARG A 90 -24.60 -23.71 26.92
C ARG A 90 -23.76 -24.10 25.71
N LEU A 91 -22.47 -24.37 25.92
CA LEU A 91 -21.58 -24.76 24.81
C LEU A 91 -21.99 -26.08 24.14
N ASP A 92 -22.65 -26.97 24.87
CA ASP A 92 -23.19 -28.25 24.37
C ASP A 92 -24.37 -28.06 23.40
N GLU A 93 -25.02 -26.89 23.41
CA GLU A 93 -26.05 -26.52 22.42
C GLU A 93 -25.43 -26.07 21.07
N VAL A 94 -24.12 -25.81 21.02
CA VAL A 94 -23.43 -25.37 19.81
C VAL A 94 -23.10 -26.59 18.92
N PRO A 95 -23.46 -26.58 17.63
CA PRO A 95 -23.09 -27.65 16.71
C PRO A 95 -21.58 -27.89 16.66
N ALA A 96 -21.17 -29.16 16.58
CA ALA A 96 -19.75 -29.55 16.52
C ALA A 96 -18.99 -28.86 15.37
N ASP A 97 -19.63 -28.67 14.21
CA ASP A 97 -19.04 -27.96 13.07
C ASP A 97 -18.74 -26.49 13.40
N THR A 98 -19.62 -25.81 14.15
CA THR A 98 -19.42 -24.43 14.58
C THR A 98 -18.28 -24.33 15.61
N LEU A 99 -18.16 -25.32 16.50
CA LEU A 99 -17.03 -25.42 17.44
C LEU A 99 -15.70 -25.66 16.69
N GLY A 100 -15.72 -26.50 15.66
CA GLY A 100 -14.58 -26.70 14.77
C GLY A 100 -14.20 -25.42 14.01
N LEU A 101 -15.19 -24.69 13.47
CA LEU A 101 -14.97 -23.41 12.80
C LEU A 101 -14.40 -22.35 13.74
N TYR A 102 -14.81 -22.35 15.01
CA TYR A 102 -14.25 -21.46 16.03
C TYR A 102 -12.75 -21.71 16.21
N LEU A 103 -12.36 -22.98 16.40
CA LEU A 103 -10.96 -23.35 16.58
C LEU A 103 -10.14 -23.06 15.32
N ASN A 104 -10.67 -23.39 14.14
CA ASN A 104 -10.02 -23.09 12.87
C ASN A 104 -9.85 -21.58 12.65
N SER A 105 -10.87 -20.79 12.95
CA SER A 105 -10.81 -19.32 12.82
C SER A 105 -9.85 -18.71 13.83
N PHE A 106 -9.76 -19.29 15.03
CA PHE A 106 -8.86 -18.83 16.07
C PHE A 106 -7.38 -19.16 15.78
N PHE A 107 -7.10 -20.24 15.06
CA PHE A 107 -5.72 -20.63 14.71
C PHE A 107 -5.36 -20.37 13.25
N ALA A 108 -6.22 -19.71 12.48
CA ALA A 108 -5.95 -19.37 11.09
C ALA A 108 -4.81 -18.35 10.99
N ASP A 109 -3.70 -18.77 10.37
CA ASP A 109 -2.60 -17.87 10.04
C ASP A 109 -2.91 -17.01 8.82
N LYS A 110 -2.45 -15.76 8.84
CA LYS A 110 -2.33 -14.94 7.63
C LYS A 110 -0.90 -14.45 7.47
N PHE A 111 -0.44 -14.41 6.23
CA PHE A 111 0.87 -13.89 5.86
C PHE A 111 0.68 -12.61 5.06
N TYR A 112 1.47 -11.59 5.40
CA TYR A 112 1.48 -10.30 4.71
C TYR A 112 2.78 -10.16 3.92
N ILE A 113 2.69 -10.02 2.61
CA ILE A 113 3.80 -9.57 1.78
C ILE A 113 3.59 -8.08 1.53
N VAL A 114 4.40 -7.25 2.19
CA VAL A 114 4.46 -5.81 1.93
C VAL A 114 5.57 -5.55 0.92
N ASN A 115 5.24 -4.97 -0.23
CA ASN A 115 6.22 -4.55 -1.22
C ASN A 115 6.59 -3.07 -0.98
N PRO A 116 7.81 -2.76 -0.49
CA PRO A 116 8.21 -1.37 -0.23
C PRO A 116 8.62 -0.61 -1.50
N ALA A 117 8.67 -1.25 -2.68
CA ALA A 117 9.23 -0.66 -3.88
C ALA A 117 8.52 0.63 -4.31
N ALA A 118 7.18 0.68 -4.26
CA ALA A 118 6.42 1.87 -4.63
C ALA A 118 6.64 3.04 -3.65
N GLU A 119 6.80 2.75 -2.36
CA GLU A 119 7.13 3.74 -1.33
C GLU A 119 8.55 4.27 -1.52
N GLY A 120 9.51 3.41 -1.86
CA GLY A 120 10.88 3.80 -2.21
C GLY A 120 10.92 4.69 -3.46
N VAL A 121 10.19 4.34 -4.52
CA VAL A 121 10.06 5.18 -5.71
C VAL A 121 9.45 6.53 -5.35
N PHE A 122 8.41 6.57 -4.52
CA PHE A 122 7.83 7.82 -4.04
C PHE A 122 8.84 8.67 -3.26
N ALA A 123 9.52 8.08 -2.26
CA ALA A 123 10.46 8.78 -1.38
C ALA A 123 11.70 9.31 -2.13
N HIS A 124 12.18 8.59 -3.14
CA HIS A 124 13.41 8.94 -3.85
C HIS A 124 13.19 9.71 -5.16
N SER A 125 11.94 9.84 -5.64
CA SER A 125 11.64 10.50 -6.92
C SER A 125 11.07 11.91 -6.76
N SER A 126 11.53 12.68 -5.77
CA SER A 126 10.96 14.01 -5.45
C SER A 126 10.91 14.96 -6.65
N ASP A 127 11.91 14.90 -7.54
CA ASP A 127 11.95 15.73 -8.75
C ASP A 127 10.91 15.30 -9.80
N ILE A 128 10.57 14.01 -9.88
CA ILE A 128 9.50 13.51 -10.74
C ILE A 128 8.15 14.00 -10.20
N TRP A 129 7.93 13.92 -8.88
CA TRP A 129 6.69 14.38 -8.26
C TRP A 129 6.50 15.88 -8.36
N ARG A 130 7.57 16.68 -8.27
CA ARG A 130 7.53 18.14 -8.46
C ARG A 130 6.98 18.56 -9.82
N THR A 131 7.13 17.73 -10.86
CA THR A 131 6.60 18.04 -12.21
C THR A 131 5.07 18.04 -12.29
N LEU A 132 4.39 17.41 -11.32
CA LEU A 132 2.93 17.36 -11.26
C LEU A 132 2.31 18.63 -10.66
N ASP A 133 3.12 19.49 -10.04
CA ASP A 133 2.70 20.76 -9.40
C ASP A 133 1.46 20.65 -8.49
N ASN A 134 1.29 19.49 -7.84
CA ASN A 134 0.19 19.22 -6.94
C ASN A 134 0.73 18.77 -5.57
N TYR A 135 1.04 19.75 -4.73
CA TYR A 135 1.59 19.51 -3.39
C TYR A 135 0.62 18.74 -2.48
N ALA A 136 -0.69 18.98 -2.62
CA ALA A 136 -1.72 18.29 -1.84
C ALA A 136 -1.76 16.80 -2.16
N LEU A 137 -1.60 16.42 -3.44
CA LEU A 137 -1.49 15.03 -3.87
C LEU A 137 -0.25 14.36 -3.26
N GLN A 138 0.92 15.01 -3.33
CA GLN A 138 2.17 14.47 -2.78
C GLN A 138 2.04 14.18 -1.29
N GLN A 139 1.56 15.14 -0.50
CA GLN A 139 1.35 14.94 0.94
C GLN A 139 0.38 13.80 1.22
N ARG A 140 -0.74 13.74 0.48
CA ARG A 140 -1.77 12.72 0.66
C ARG A 140 -1.26 11.32 0.31
N ILE A 141 -0.41 11.17 -0.71
CA ILE A 141 0.28 9.91 -1.00
C ILE A 141 1.20 9.49 0.16
N GLY A 142 1.99 10.42 0.71
CA GLY A 142 2.79 10.14 1.90
C GLY A 142 1.95 9.67 3.10
N HIS A 143 0.81 10.31 3.34
CA HIS A 143 -0.14 9.87 4.37
C HIS A 143 -0.77 8.51 4.08
N CYS A 144 -1.03 8.18 2.81
CA CYS A 144 -1.51 6.86 2.42
C CYS A 144 -0.49 5.77 2.78
N PHE A 145 0.80 5.98 2.49
CA PHE A 145 1.85 5.03 2.87
C PHE A 145 1.97 4.87 4.38
N ALA A 146 1.99 5.97 5.13
CA ALA A 146 2.07 5.93 6.58
C ALA A 146 0.87 5.17 7.20
N LEU A 147 -0.35 5.47 6.76
CA LEU A 147 -1.55 4.79 7.23
C LEU A 147 -1.58 3.32 6.82
N ARG A 148 -1.23 2.99 5.57
CA ARG A 148 -1.09 1.61 5.09
C ARG A 148 -0.16 0.80 5.99
N ASN A 149 1.02 1.32 6.29
CA ASN A 149 2.01 0.65 7.13
C ASN A 149 1.47 0.43 8.55
N MET A 150 0.85 1.44 9.15
CA MET A 150 0.21 1.33 10.45
C MET A 150 -0.92 0.27 10.49
N LEU A 151 -1.71 0.17 9.42
CA LEU A 151 -2.81 -0.82 9.32
C LEU A 151 -2.27 -2.24 9.16
N ASN A 152 -1.25 -2.43 8.33
CA ASN A 152 -0.56 -3.71 8.20
C ASN A 152 0.03 -4.15 9.54
N ASP A 153 0.73 -3.25 10.24
CA ASP A 153 1.30 -3.54 11.56
C ASP A 153 0.22 -3.88 12.60
N SER A 154 -0.89 -3.14 12.59
CA SER A 154 -2.02 -3.41 13.49
C SER A 154 -2.63 -4.78 13.25
N SER A 155 -2.75 -5.18 11.98
CA SER A 155 -3.25 -6.50 11.60
C SER A 155 -2.32 -7.63 12.06
N VAL A 156 -1.00 -7.46 11.88
CA VAL A 156 0.01 -8.40 12.38
C VAL A 156 -0.02 -8.47 13.91
N GLN A 157 -0.16 -7.34 14.59
CA GLN A 157 -0.24 -7.30 16.06
C GLN A 157 -1.50 -7.98 16.58
N LEU A 158 -2.63 -7.88 15.89
CA LEU A 158 -3.87 -8.59 16.25
C LEU A 158 -3.65 -10.12 16.25
N GLN A 159 -2.97 -10.64 15.23
CA GLN A 159 -2.64 -12.06 15.13
C GLN A 159 -1.60 -12.51 16.14
N ARG A 160 -0.60 -11.66 16.40
CA ARG A 160 0.40 -11.95 17.43
C ARG A 160 -0.23 -12.07 18.80
N ARG A 161 -1.09 -11.12 19.18
CA ARG A 161 -1.86 -11.15 20.44
C ARG A 161 -2.74 -12.40 20.54
N GLN A 162 -3.33 -12.85 19.43
CA GLN A 162 -4.10 -14.08 19.37
C GLN A 162 -3.26 -15.31 19.70
N LYS A 163 -2.06 -15.44 19.11
CA LYS A 163 -1.13 -16.55 19.38
C LYS A 163 -0.61 -16.54 20.81
N GLU A 164 -0.16 -15.37 21.28
CA GLU A 164 0.31 -15.18 22.66
C GLU A 164 -0.80 -15.51 23.66
N ALA A 165 -2.05 -15.14 23.38
CA ALA A 165 -3.17 -15.45 24.25
C ALA A 165 -3.41 -16.97 24.42
N ALA A 166 -3.08 -17.78 23.41
CA ALA A 166 -3.29 -19.22 23.41
C ALA A 166 -2.02 -20.04 23.67
N GLU A 167 -0.91 -19.42 24.05
CA GLU A 167 0.35 -20.14 24.32
C GLU A 167 0.16 -21.27 25.36
N ALA A 168 -0.56 -20.97 26.45
CA ALA A 168 -0.90 -21.93 27.50
C ALA A 168 -1.73 -23.13 27.01
N PHE A 169 -2.51 -22.94 25.93
CA PHE A 169 -3.31 -24.01 25.35
C PHE A 169 -2.45 -25.11 24.71
N PHE A 170 -1.24 -24.78 24.23
CA PHE A 170 -0.34 -25.75 23.60
C PHE A 170 0.76 -26.26 24.53
N THR A 171 0.89 -25.71 25.74
CA THR A 171 1.97 -26.08 26.66
C THR A 171 1.87 -27.53 27.15
N GLU A 172 0.66 -28.03 27.39
CA GLU A 172 0.47 -29.35 28.01
C GLU A 172 -0.02 -30.44 27.04
N LYS A 173 -0.74 -30.07 25.98
CA LYS A 173 -1.39 -31.02 25.04
C LYS A 173 -1.47 -30.49 23.62
N PHE A 174 -1.18 -31.34 22.64
CA PHE A 174 -1.44 -31.00 21.25
C PHE A 174 -2.95 -31.03 20.96
N PHE A 175 -3.39 -30.36 19.89
CA PHE A 175 -4.81 -30.28 19.55
C PHE A 175 -5.47 -31.66 19.40
N GLY A 176 -4.75 -32.61 18.78
CA GLY A 176 -5.22 -33.98 18.53
C GLY A 176 -5.36 -34.85 19.79
N ASP A 177 -4.81 -34.44 20.93
CA ASP A 177 -4.89 -35.19 22.19
C ASP A 177 -6.18 -34.90 22.97
N ARG A 178 -7.03 -34.01 22.43
CA ARG A 178 -8.31 -33.62 23.03
C ARG A 178 -9.45 -34.48 22.51
N LYS A 179 -10.40 -34.78 23.40
CA LYS A 179 -11.49 -35.74 23.15
C LYS A 179 -12.39 -35.35 21.97
N ASP A 180 -12.76 -34.08 21.90
CA ASP A 180 -13.64 -33.50 20.88
C ASP A 180 -13.47 -31.97 20.81
N PHE A 181 -14.11 -31.34 19.81
CA PHE A 181 -14.08 -29.89 19.65
C PHE A 181 -14.69 -29.15 20.84
N LEU A 182 -15.70 -29.71 21.51
CA LEU A 182 -16.35 -29.09 22.66
C LEU A 182 -15.37 -28.94 23.83
N ALA A 183 -14.63 -30.00 24.15
CA ALA A 183 -13.60 -29.98 25.19
C ALA A 183 -12.49 -28.96 24.84
N ALA A 184 -12.04 -28.95 23.58
CA ALA A 184 -11.01 -28.02 23.11
C ALA A 184 -11.45 -26.56 23.17
N VAL A 185 -12.67 -26.23 22.71
CA VAL A 185 -13.23 -24.88 22.82
C VAL A 185 -13.36 -24.47 24.28
N ARG A 186 -13.92 -25.34 25.14
CA ARG A 186 -14.11 -25.03 26.55
C ARG A 186 -12.78 -24.73 27.24
N GLU A 187 -11.76 -25.54 27.00
CA GLU A 187 -10.42 -25.33 27.54
C GLU A 187 -9.80 -24.02 27.03
N LEU A 188 -9.81 -23.79 25.71
CA LEU A 188 -9.25 -22.57 25.12
C LEU A 188 -9.94 -21.31 25.65
N THR A 189 -11.27 -21.27 25.62
CA THR A 189 -12.07 -20.11 26.05
C THR A 189 -12.03 -19.89 27.56
N SER A 190 -11.66 -20.91 28.35
CA SER A 190 -11.48 -20.74 29.80
C SER A 190 -10.23 -19.94 30.17
N LEU A 191 -9.23 -19.87 29.27
CA LEU A 191 -8.00 -19.14 29.50
C LEU A 191 -8.27 -17.64 29.68
N PRO A 192 -7.79 -17.01 30.78
CA PRO A 192 -7.98 -15.58 31.01
C PRO A 192 -7.45 -14.70 29.86
N SER A 193 -6.29 -15.06 29.31
CA SER A 193 -5.65 -14.39 28.18
C SER A 193 -6.52 -14.42 26.91
N VAL A 194 -7.14 -15.56 26.62
CA VAL A 194 -8.05 -15.71 25.48
C VAL A 194 -9.32 -14.87 25.66
N ARG A 195 -9.89 -14.84 26.88
CA ARG A 195 -11.05 -13.97 27.16
C ARG A 195 -10.71 -12.49 27.05
N GLN A 196 -9.52 -12.09 27.49
CA GLN A 196 -9.03 -10.73 27.33
C GLN A 196 -8.86 -10.37 25.85
N TYR A 197 -8.30 -11.27 25.04
CA TYR A 197 -8.21 -11.10 23.60
C TYR A 197 -9.59 -10.84 22.97
N PHE A 198 -10.59 -11.68 23.27
CA PHE A 198 -11.94 -11.49 22.74
C PHE A 198 -12.65 -10.23 23.22
N ALA A 199 -12.34 -9.75 24.44
CA ALA A 199 -12.89 -8.49 24.93
C ALA A 199 -12.42 -7.27 24.11
N LEU A 200 -11.21 -7.35 23.53
CA LEU A 200 -10.63 -6.27 22.72
C LEU A 200 -10.85 -6.47 21.22
N TYR A 201 -11.07 -7.71 20.77
CA TYR A 201 -11.15 -8.08 19.36
C TYR A 201 -12.13 -7.20 18.54
N PRO A 202 -13.38 -6.95 18.96
CA PRO A 202 -14.29 -6.12 18.18
C PRO A 202 -13.79 -4.68 17.99
N LEU A 203 -13.13 -4.13 19.02
CA LEU A 203 -12.56 -2.78 18.96
C LEU A 203 -11.38 -2.73 17.99
N ASP A 204 -10.47 -3.72 18.08
CA ASP A 204 -9.31 -3.83 17.19
C ASP A 204 -9.76 -3.92 15.71
N VAL A 205 -10.77 -4.74 15.42
CA VAL A 205 -11.33 -4.91 14.07
C VAL A 205 -12.00 -3.62 13.57
N GLU A 206 -12.78 -2.93 14.41
CA GLU A 206 -13.43 -1.67 14.02
C GLU A 206 -12.39 -0.57 13.72
N ILE A 207 -11.33 -0.45 14.53
CA ILE A 207 -10.24 0.51 14.28
C ILE A 207 -9.56 0.22 12.94
N LEU A 208 -9.26 -1.05 12.65
CA LEU A 208 -8.67 -1.47 11.38
C LEU A 208 -9.59 -1.06 10.22
N MET A 209 -10.88 -1.40 10.30
CA MET A 209 -11.87 -1.06 9.27
C MET A 209 -12.01 0.44 9.04
N GLN A 210 -12.04 1.23 10.12
CA GLN A 210 -12.12 2.68 10.02
C GLN A 210 -10.87 3.25 9.32
N GLY A 211 -9.69 2.74 9.66
CA GLY A 211 -8.44 3.13 9.01
C GLY A 211 -8.41 2.75 7.53
N VAL A 212 -8.88 1.56 7.16
CA VAL A 212 -8.99 1.13 5.75
C VAL A 212 -9.94 2.04 4.97
N ARG A 213 -11.09 2.41 5.55
CA ARG A 213 -12.02 3.38 4.95
C ARG A 213 -11.38 4.75 4.73
N GLN A 214 -10.58 5.22 5.69
CA GLN A 214 -9.84 6.48 5.55
C GLN A 214 -8.78 6.39 4.45
N LEU A 215 -8.04 5.28 4.38
CA LEU A 215 -7.05 5.03 3.35
C LEU A 215 -7.70 5.02 1.95
N ARG A 216 -8.82 4.32 1.79
CA ARG A 216 -9.61 4.32 0.55
C ARG A 216 -10.06 5.72 0.16
N ALA A 217 -10.65 6.47 1.10
CA ALA A 217 -11.11 7.84 0.83
C ALA A 217 -9.98 8.78 0.38
N MET A 218 -8.76 8.60 0.92
CA MET A 218 -7.59 9.35 0.45
C MET A 218 -7.15 8.91 -0.95
N ASN A 219 -7.14 7.61 -1.23
CA ASN A 219 -6.74 7.09 -2.53
C ASN A 219 -7.75 7.44 -3.64
N ASP A 220 -9.04 7.39 -3.36
CA ASP A 220 -10.10 7.82 -4.28
C ASP A 220 -9.92 9.28 -4.71
N ARG A 221 -9.51 10.15 -3.77
CA ARG A 221 -9.16 11.54 -4.09
C ARG A 221 -7.90 11.64 -4.96
N ASN A 222 -6.89 10.81 -4.72
CA ASN A 222 -5.69 10.78 -5.55
C ASN A 222 -6.01 10.33 -6.99
N ILE A 223 -6.89 9.33 -7.14
CA ILE A 223 -7.40 8.84 -8.43
C ILE A 223 -8.13 9.97 -9.17
N GLN A 224 -8.97 10.72 -8.47
CA GLN A 224 -9.70 11.88 -9.03
C GLN A 224 -8.76 13.01 -9.44
N ASP A 225 -7.83 13.41 -8.58
CA ASP A 225 -6.88 14.50 -8.86
C ASP A 225 -5.97 14.20 -10.05
N MET A 226 -5.68 12.92 -10.28
CA MET A 226 -4.84 12.46 -11.39
C MET A 226 -5.65 12.07 -12.63
N ASP A 227 -6.98 12.15 -12.61
CA ASP A 227 -7.84 11.70 -13.71
C ASP A 227 -7.43 10.29 -14.19
N ILE A 228 -7.27 9.38 -13.24
CA ILE A 228 -6.94 7.98 -13.52
C ILE A 228 -8.24 7.24 -13.82
N THR A 229 -8.33 6.66 -15.01
CA THR A 229 -9.47 5.84 -15.39
C THR A 229 -9.47 4.50 -14.66
N ARG A 230 -10.66 3.91 -14.49
CA ARG A 230 -10.78 2.57 -13.89
C ARG A 230 -9.95 1.52 -14.62
N LYS A 231 -9.89 1.59 -15.96
CA LYS A 231 -9.11 0.66 -16.77
C LYS A 231 -7.60 0.80 -16.50
N GLU A 232 -7.06 2.02 -16.51
CA GLU A 232 -5.64 2.27 -16.20
C GLU A 232 -5.28 1.73 -14.80
N LEU A 233 -6.17 1.94 -13.82
CA LEU A 233 -5.97 1.45 -12.46
C LEU A 233 -6.02 -0.07 -12.38
N GLU A 234 -7.00 -0.71 -13.04
CA GLU A 234 -7.14 -2.17 -13.06
C GLU A 234 -5.95 -2.84 -13.75
N ASP A 235 -5.51 -2.34 -14.90
CA ASP A 235 -4.34 -2.87 -15.63
C ASP A 235 -3.08 -2.80 -14.74
N CYS A 236 -2.93 -1.71 -13.98
CA CYS A 236 -1.83 -1.54 -13.02
C CYS A 236 -1.93 -2.54 -11.85
N VAL A 237 -3.10 -2.65 -11.21
CA VAL A 237 -3.31 -3.54 -10.06
C VAL A 237 -3.11 -5.01 -10.43
N VAL A 238 -3.57 -5.45 -11.61
CA VAL A 238 -3.36 -6.83 -12.10
C VAL A 238 -1.87 -7.13 -12.28
N SER A 239 -1.10 -6.18 -12.81
CA SER A 239 0.36 -6.33 -12.95
C SER A 239 1.07 -6.46 -11.60
N LEU A 240 0.61 -5.72 -10.59
CA LEU A 240 1.17 -5.78 -9.23
C LEU A 240 0.82 -7.10 -8.54
N ASP A 241 -0.39 -7.59 -8.72
CA ASP A 241 -0.84 -8.87 -8.15
C ASP A 241 -0.06 -10.05 -8.71
N TYR A 242 0.13 -10.10 -10.03
CA TYR A 242 0.96 -11.11 -10.69
C TYR A 242 2.39 -11.14 -10.13
N SER A 243 2.96 -9.96 -9.86
CA SER A 243 4.31 -9.82 -9.31
C SER A 243 4.37 -10.31 -7.86
N ALA A 244 3.34 -10.07 -7.05
CA ALA A 244 3.25 -10.58 -5.68
C ALA A 244 3.11 -12.10 -5.63
N ASP A 245 2.33 -12.69 -6.54
CA ASP A 245 2.15 -14.15 -6.65
C ASP A 245 3.45 -14.88 -6.99
N VAL A 246 4.26 -14.32 -7.90
CA VAL A 246 5.58 -14.88 -8.25
C VAL A 246 6.51 -14.83 -7.02
N MET A 247 6.58 -13.69 -6.34
CA MET A 247 7.41 -13.55 -5.14
C MET A 247 6.98 -14.49 -4.00
N SER A 248 5.66 -14.70 -3.81
CA SER A 248 5.14 -15.64 -2.81
C SER A 248 5.58 -17.08 -3.12
N ARG A 249 5.53 -17.50 -4.39
CA ARG A 249 5.96 -18.84 -4.81
C ARG A 249 7.46 -19.05 -4.60
N ASP A 250 8.27 -18.04 -4.85
CA ASP A 250 9.71 -18.11 -4.65
C ASP A 250 10.07 -18.17 -3.16
N CYS A 251 9.35 -17.43 -2.30
CA CYS A 251 9.48 -17.54 -0.85
C CYS A 251 9.09 -18.93 -0.34
N ASP A 252 7.97 -19.48 -0.81
CA ASP A 252 7.53 -20.84 -0.44
C ASP A 252 8.52 -21.92 -0.89
N ALA A 253 9.14 -21.75 -2.06
CA ALA A 253 10.19 -22.63 -2.58
C ALA A 253 11.47 -22.54 -1.74
N ALA A 254 11.88 -21.34 -1.31
CA ALA A 254 13.04 -21.13 -0.46
C ALA A 254 12.85 -21.74 0.95
N VAL A 255 11.67 -21.59 1.54
CA VAL A 255 11.33 -22.19 2.84
C VAL A 255 11.29 -23.72 2.77
N ARG A 256 10.83 -24.31 1.66
CA ARG A 256 10.85 -25.77 1.46
C ARG A 256 12.23 -26.31 1.11
N GLY A 257 13.07 -25.53 0.42
CA GLY A 257 14.45 -25.91 0.08
C GLY A 257 15.41 -25.88 1.26
N GLY A 258 15.16 -25.03 2.26
CA GLY A 258 15.97 -24.93 3.49
C GLY A 258 15.71 -26.01 4.54
N ALA A 259 14.74 -26.92 4.33
CA ALA A 259 14.46 -28.05 5.22
C ALA A 259 15.25 -29.32 4.85
N SER A 260 16.23 -29.20 3.95
CA SER A 260 17.05 -30.30 3.45
C SER A 260 18.55 -30.03 3.65
N GLU A 261 18.97 -29.68 4.87
CA GLU A 261 20.37 -29.79 5.32
C GLU A 261 20.43 -30.28 6.77
#